data_AF-A0A7W9KIV7-F1
#
_entry.id   AF-A0A7W9KIV7-F1
#
_cell.length_a   1.000
_cell.length_b   1.000
_cell.length_c   1.000
_cell.angle_alpha   90.00
_cell.angle_beta   90.00
_cell.angle_gamma   90.00
#
_symmetry.space_group_name_H-M   'P 1'
#
loop_
_entity.id
_entity.type
_entity.pdbx_description
1 polymer ?
#
loop_
_entity_poly.entity_id
_entity_poly.type
_entity_poly.pdbx_seq_one_letter_code
_entity_poly.pdbx_strand_id
1 'polypeptide(L)'
;MSKIHTNPDHLRRSGSMLSRFGQTVGTAGEKLETAGQNLVDHAGNDRSGIGAVIAKAMGRGVQITGKVFKEGGRVADKAGQNLGKTGDLHEEADRNAKDLLDRNHPDNKAKHLPGGSTRTASAVSTGGKESDPKKLPGGGERSGSDVGESGNGHDKQPPKLPGSRSNISGDLDGPRKPPSAGAPNEHPPQIPPARDPGHAPQTTPTGPVDKGRGAVVERIDPKTHQVEYENGLIKTVNGKPVKEYVQDLSTQRAEAIAPGVNPRKEGPCSALAIDLKTGTVTEGVNGRSTDLVEPEHLHPVLQQNLKDMGAWKHPVVDEHGNELTSFDGQAHHDKPLRHAEVKAVNELLWERERNGETVTPESLKEMRFDPRFLYGNSDNMHLGKEAGACANCDNILHGVPSYAGRFSFHPKDHRYELHSKAEQ
;
A
#
# COMPACT_ATOMS: atom_id res chain seq x y z
N MET A 1 -1.71 10.16 -18.89
CA MET A 1 -2.76 9.14 -18.71
C MET A 1 -3.47 8.92 -20.03
N SER A 2 -3.42 7.70 -20.58
CA SER A 2 -4.15 7.35 -21.80
C SER A 2 -5.66 7.39 -21.52
N LYS A 3 -6.44 8.07 -22.37
CA LYS A 3 -7.91 8.04 -22.29
C LYS A 3 -8.36 6.66 -22.76
N ILE A 4 -8.68 5.78 -21.82
CA ILE A 4 -9.30 4.50 -22.15
C ILE A 4 -10.77 4.80 -22.47
N HIS A 5 -11.16 4.64 -23.72
CA HIS A 5 -12.55 4.74 -24.15
C HIS A 5 -13.29 3.46 -23.74
N THR A 6 -13.86 3.45 -22.54
CA THR A 6 -14.70 2.34 -22.05
C THR A 6 -16.16 2.56 -22.43
N ASN A 7 -16.73 1.61 -23.17
CA ASN A 7 -18.17 1.58 -23.44
C ASN A 7 -18.93 1.03 -22.20
N PRO A 8 -19.95 1.74 -21.69
CA PRO A 8 -20.79 1.26 -20.57
C PRO A 8 -21.35 -0.15 -20.74
N ASP A 9 -21.71 -0.55 -21.96
CA ASP A 9 -22.24 -1.89 -22.24
C ASP A 9 -21.19 -2.98 -22.05
N HIS A 10 -19.92 -2.68 -22.34
CA HIS A 10 -18.81 -3.60 -22.07
C HIS A 10 -18.59 -3.75 -20.56
N LEU A 11 -18.72 -2.67 -19.79
CA LEU A 11 -18.60 -2.73 -18.32
C LEU A 11 -19.72 -3.55 -17.69
N ARG A 12 -20.98 -3.35 -18.11
CA ARG A 12 -22.11 -4.16 -17.64
C ARG A 12 -21.98 -5.63 -18.01
N ARG A 13 -21.60 -5.92 -19.26
CA ARG A 13 -21.44 -7.29 -19.73
C ARG A 13 -20.32 -8.00 -18.95
N SER A 14 -19.16 -7.36 -18.80
CA SER A 14 -18.05 -7.89 -18.01
C SER A 14 -18.41 -8.04 -16.53
N GLY A 15 -19.11 -7.06 -15.95
CA GLY A 15 -19.62 -7.12 -14.58
C GLY A 15 -20.58 -8.30 -14.35
N SER A 16 -21.49 -8.54 -15.29
CA SER A 16 -22.43 -9.67 -15.22
C SER A 16 -21.74 -11.03 -15.36
N MET A 17 -20.70 -11.14 -16.20
CA MET A 17 -19.91 -12.37 -16.32
C MET A 17 -19.12 -12.64 -15.04
N LEU A 18 -18.47 -11.60 -14.50
CA LEU A 18 -17.69 -11.70 -13.27
C LEU A 18 -18.57 -12.04 -12.06
N SER A 19 -19.79 -11.49 -12.00
CA SER A 19 -20.79 -11.82 -10.99
C SER A 19 -21.24 -13.28 -11.06
N ARG A 20 -21.60 -13.77 -12.26
CA ARG A 20 -21.95 -15.19 -12.47
C ARG A 20 -20.81 -16.14 -12.13
N PHE A 21 -19.58 -15.77 -12.49
CA PHE A 21 -18.39 -16.51 -12.11
C PHE A 21 -18.23 -16.56 -10.59
N GLY A 22 -18.34 -15.41 -9.91
CA GLY A 22 -18.29 -15.31 -8.45
C GLY A 22 -19.33 -16.17 -7.75
N GLN A 23 -20.58 -16.14 -8.22
CA GLN A 23 -21.66 -17.00 -7.72
C GLN A 23 -21.36 -18.49 -7.91
N THR A 24 -20.87 -18.89 -9.09
CA THR A 24 -20.52 -20.28 -9.40
C THR A 24 -19.40 -20.78 -8.49
N VAL A 25 -18.34 -19.98 -8.33
CA VAL A 25 -17.21 -20.27 -7.45
C VAL A 25 -17.65 -20.33 -5.99
N GLY A 26 -18.55 -19.42 -5.57
CA GLY A 26 -19.14 -19.39 -4.24
C GLY A 26 -19.90 -20.68 -3.91
N THR A 27 -20.80 -21.12 -4.80
CA THR A 27 -21.55 -22.37 -4.66
C THR A 27 -20.64 -23.60 -4.65
N ALA A 28 -19.58 -23.61 -5.48
CA ALA A 28 -18.59 -24.69 -5.45
C ALA A 28 -17.84 -24.74 -4.10
N GLY A 29 -17.45 -23.58 -3.57
CA GLY A 29 -16.84 -23.46 -2.25
C GLY A 29 -17.73 -23.99 -1.12
N GLU A 30 -19.02 -23.66 -1.14
CA GLU A 30 -20.01 -24.15 -0.16
C GLU A 30 -20.19 -25.68 -0.21
N LYS A 31 -20.19 -26.27 -1.41
CA LYS A 31 -20.24 -27.74 -1.57
C LYS A 31 -18.98 -28.40 -1.02
N LEU A 32 -17.80 -27.83 -1.26
CA LEU A 32 -16.54 -28.32 -0.70
C LEU A 32 -16.51 -28.18 0.82
N GLU A 33 -16.97 -27.06 1.36
CA GLU A 33 -17.09 -26.84 2.81
C GLU A 33 -17.97 -27.91 3.46
N THR A 34 -19.15 -28.16 2.87
CA THR A 34 -20.09 -29.20 3.31
C THR A 34 -19.50 -30.61 3.20
N ALA A 35 -18.83 -30.93 2.09
CA ALA A 35 -18.18 -32.22 1.90
C ALA A 35 -17.06 -32.45 2.93
N GLY A 36 -16.25 -31.42 3.20
CA GLY A 36 -15.21 -31.46 4.22
C GLY A 36 -15.79 -31.69 5.61
N GLN A 37 -16.88 -31.02 5.95
CA GLN A 37 -17.59 -31.20 7.22
C GLN A 37 -18.12 -32.63 7.37
N ASN A 38 -18.81 -33.16 6.35
CA ASN A 38 -19.32 -34.53 6.35
C ASN A 38 -18.20 -35.58 6.52
N LEU A 39 -17.03 -35.36 5.89
CA LEU A 39 -15.86 -36.22 6.06
C LEU A 39 -15.32 -36.20 7.49
N VAL A 40 -15.27 -35.03 8.12
CA VAL A 40 -14.85 -34.89 9.53
C VAL A 40 -15.84 -35.58 10.46
N ASP A 41 -17.13 -35.44 10.22
CA ASP A 41 -18.19 -36.02 11.06
C ASP A 41 -18.24 -37.55 10.93
N HIS A 42 -18.07 -38.09 9.73
CA HIS A 42 -17.94 -39.54 9.52
C HIS A 42 -16.66 -40.10 10.17
N ALA A 43 -15.53 -39.40 10.04
CA ALA A 43 -14.27 -39.80 10.67
C ALA A 43 -14.34 -39.76 12.21
N GLY A 44 -15.17 -38.90 12.79
CA GLY A 44 -15.40 -38.82 14.23
C GLY A 44 -16.12 -40.04 14.82
N ASN A 45 -16.87 -40.78 14.00
CA ASN A 45 -17.63 -41.95 14.41
C ASN A 45 -16.90 -43.29 14.19
N ASP A 46 -15.78 -43.29 13.44
CA ASP A 46 -14.96 -44.48 13.20
C ASP A 46 -13.91 -44.64 14.31
N ARG A 47 -13.94 -45.78 15.02
CA ARG A 47 -13.00 -46.11 16.11
C ARG A 47 -11.71 -46.78 15.61
N SER A 48 -11.57 -47.02 14.30
CA SER A 48 -10.35 -47.60 13.72
C SER A 48 -9.24 -46.53 13.64
N GLY A 49 -8.31 -46.57 14.60
CA GLY A 49 -7.45 -45.43 14.97
C GLY A 49 -6.52 -44.84 13.90
N ILE A 50 -6.30 -45.48 12.76
CA ILE A 50 -5.43 -44.94 11.69
C ILE A 50 -6.25 -44.31 10.55
N GLY A 51 -7.36 -44.93 10.14
CA GLY A 51 -8.24 -44.40 9.10
C GLY A 51 -8.92 -43.09 9.50
N ALA A 52 -9.34 -43.00 10.77
CA ALA A 52 -9.98 -41.80 11.32
C ALA A 52 -9.07 -40.56 11.30
N VAL A 53 -7.76 -40.72 11.51
CA VAL A 53 -6.81 -39.58 11.53
C VAL A 53 -6.60 -39.02 10.12
N ILE A 54 -6.43 -39.89 9.13
CA ILE A 54 -6.22 -39.49 7.73
C ILE A 54 -7.49 -38.83 7.18
N ALA A 55 -8.67 -39.42 7.42
CA ALA A 55 -9.95 -38.88 6.98
C ALA A 55 -10.26 -37.51 7.62
N LYS A 56 -9.94 -37.34 8.91
CA LYS A 56 -10.11 -36.05 9.61
C LYS A 56 -9.17 -34.97 9.08
N ALA A 57 -7.93 -35.31 8.73
CA ALA A 57 -6.98 -34.39 8.13
C ALA A 57 -7.42 -33.95 6.73
N MET A 58 -7.82 -34.90 5.88
CA MET A 58 -8.35 -34.62 4.55
C MET A 58 -9.64 -33.80 4.60
N GLY A 59 -10.58 -34.15 5.48
CA GLY A 59 -11.84 -33.42 5.66
C GLY A 59 -11.62 -31.96 6.06
N ARG A 60 -10.67 -31.68 6.96
CA ARG A 60 -10.28 -30.30 7.31
C ARG A 60 -9.63 -29.56 6.14
N GLY A 61 -8.77 -30.23 5.36
CA GLY A 61 -8.17 -29.63 4.16
C GLY A 61 -9.21 -29.22 3.12
N VAL A 62 -10.19 -30.10 2.87
CA VAL A 62 -11.30 -29.83 1.96
C VAL A 62 -12.21 -28.71 2.49
N GLN A 63 -12.49 -28.68 3.80
CA GLN A 63 -13.27 -27.62 4.43
C GLN A 63 -12.59 -26.25 4.29
N ILE A 64 -11.29 -26.16 4.57
CA ILE A 64 -10.51 -24.92 4.44
C ILE A 64 -10.52 -24.44 2.98
N THR A 65 -10.30 -25.36 2.04
CA THR A 65 -10.36 -25.06 0.61
C THR A 65 -11.75 -24.51 0.24
N GLY A 66 -12.83 -25.14 0.72
CA GLY A 66 -14.20 -24.67 0.49
C GLY A 66 -14.44 -23.23 0.96
N LYS A 67 -13.94 -22.87 2.15
CA LYS A 67 -14.04 -21.49 2.68
C LYS A 67 -13.32 -20.46 1.81
N VAL A 68 -12.12 -20.78 1.33
CA VAL A 68 -11.34 -19.90 0.44
C VAL A 68 -12.08 -19.68 -0.89
N PHE A 69 -12.61 -20.74 -1.51
CA PHE A 69 -13.38 -20.62 -2.74
C PHE A 69 -14.69 -19.84 -2.52
N LYS A 70 -15.38 -20.06 -1.40
CA LYS A 70 -16.59 -19.31 -1.02
C LYS A 70 -16.31 -17.80 -0.94
N GLU A 71 -15.23 -17.42 -0.27
CA GLU A 71 -14.84 -16.02 -0.10
C GLU A 71 -14.33 -15.40 -1.41
N GLY A 72 -13.53 -16.13 -2.19
CA GLY A 72 -13.12 -15.72 -3.54
C GLY A 72 -14.31 -15.47 -4.47
N GLY A 73 -15.33 -16.33 -4.39
CA GLY A 73 -16.60 -16.14 -5.09
C GLY A 73 -17.32 -14.85 -4.70
N ARG A 74 -17.38 -14.54 -3.39
CA ARG A 74 -17.99 -13.31 -2.86
C ARG A 74 -17.28 -12.05 -3.34
N VAL A 75 -15.95 -12.06 -3.37
CA VAL A 75 -15.15 -10.92 -3.85
C VAL A 75 -15.35 -10.71 -5.36
N ALA A 76 -15.32 -11.78 -6.16
CA ALA A 76 -15.60 -11.70 -7.59
C ALA A 76 -17.02 -11.19 -7.87
N ASP A 77 -18.02 -11.65 -7.11
CA ASP A 77 -19.40 -11.16 -7.24
C ASP A 77 -19.51 -9.66 -6.96
N LYS A 78 -18.93 -9.19 -5.85
CA LYS A 78 -18.91 -7.76 -5.50
C LYS A 78 -18.17 -6.91 -6.54
N ALA A 79 -17.06 -7.40 -7.08
CA ALA A 79 -16.34 -6.74 -8.17
C ALA A 79 -17.20 -6.63 -9.43
N GLY A 80 -17.93 -7.70 -9.78
CA GLY A 80 -18.87 -7.70 -10.90
C GLY A 80 -20.00 -6.68 -10.74
N GLN A 81 -20.60 -6.61 -9.54
CA GLN A 81 -21.63 -5.61 -9.21
C GLN A 81 -21.10 -4.18 -9.30
N ASN A 82 -19.89 -3.92 -8.81
CA ASN A 82 -19.27 -2.60 -8.87
C ASN A 82 -18.99 -2.17 -10.32
N LEU A 83 -18.51 -3.07 -11.18
CA LEU A 83 -18.35 -2.78 -12.61
C LEU A 83 -19.67 -2.44 -13.29
N GLY A 84 -20.75 -3.12 -12.93
CA GLY A 84 -22.10 -2.79 -13.39
C GLY A 84 -22.52 -1.36 -13.00
N LYS A 85 -22.36 -1.01 -11.71
CA LYS A 85 -22.64 0.34 -11.21
C LYS A 85 -21.80 1.42 -11.90
N THR A 86 -20.52 1.16 -12.16
CA THR A 86 -19.67 2.08 -12.91
C THR A 86 -20.20 2.30 -14.34
N GLY A 87 -20.70 1.24 -15.00
CA GLY A 87 -21.38 1.36 -16.28
C GLY A 87 -22.62 2.26 -16.21
N ASP A 88 -23.44 2.12 -15.17
CA ASP A 88 -24.64 2.95 -14.97
C ASP A 88 -24.29 4.42 -14.73
N LEU A 89 -23.27 4.69 -13.91
CA LEU A 89 -22.80 6.05 -13.64
C LEU A 89 -22.23 6.73 -14.89
N HIS A 90 -21.54 5.99 -15.76
CA HIS A 90 -21.07 6.54 -17.04
C HIS A 90 -22.23 6.92 -17.95
N GLU A 91 -23.27 6.08 -18.05
CA GLU A 91 -24.43 6.40 -18.87
C GLU A 91 -25.22 7.58 -18.30
N GLU A 92 -25.37 7.67 -16.98
CA GLU A 92 -26.00 8.82 -16.32
C GLU A 92 -25.22 10.11 -16.58
N ALA A 93 -23.89 10.08 -16.47
CA ALA A 93 -23.03 11.21 -16.78
C ALA A 93 -23.17 11.66 -18.24
N ASP A 94 -23.23 10.71 -19.19
CA ASP A 94 -23.41 11.01 -20.61
C ASP A 94 -24.79 11.61 -20.91
N ARG A 95 -25.86 11.11 -20.26
CA ARG A 95 -27.21 11.70 -20.37
C ARG A 95 -27.25 13.10 -19.79
N ASN A 96 -26.69 13.32 -18.61
CA ASN A 96 -26.63 14.64 -17.98
C ASN A 96 -25.82 15.63 -18.82
N ALA A 97 -24.69 15.19 -19.39
CA ALA A 97 -23.89 16.01 -20.29
C ALA A 97 -24.66 16.38 -21.57
N LYS A 98 -25.38 15.41 -22.16
CA LYS A 98 -26.25 15.66 -23.31
C LYS A 98 -27.35 16.67 -22.97
N ASP A 99 -28.06 16.49 -21.87
CA ASP A 99 -29.14 17.39 -21.46
C ASP A 99 -28.64 18.82 -21.20
N LEU A 100 -27.45 18.96 -20.60
CA LEU A 100 -26.79 20.26 -20.42
C LEU A 100 -26.41 20.89 -21.76
N LEU A 101 -25.90 20.09 -22.69
CA LEU A 101 -25.55 20.55 -24.03
C LEU A 101 -26.81 21.01 -24.80
N ASP A 102 -27.89 20.23 -24.75
CA ASP A 102 -29.17 20.54 -25.40
C ASP A 102 -29.82 21.80 -24.80
N ARG A 103 -29.67 22.03 -23.49
CA ARG A 103 -30.14 23.26 -22.81
C ARG A 103 -29.36 24.50 -23.21
N ASN A 104 -28.04 24.38 -23.33
CA ASN A 104 -27.17 25.52 -23.63
C ASN A 104 -27.09 25.84 -25.13
N HIS A 105 -27.53 24.92 -26.01
CA HIS A 105 -27.54 25.10 -27.46
C HIS A 105 -28.89 24.71 -28.09
N PRO A 106 -29.99 25.41 -27.76
CA PRO A 106 -31.33 25.06 -28.23
C PRO A 106 -31.50 25.18 -29.76
N ASP A 107 -30.70 26.03 -30.41
CA ASP A 107 -30.75 26.27 -31.87
C ASP A 107 -30.01 25.19 -32.68
N ASN A 108 -29.26 24.31 -32.02
CA ASN A 108 -28.59 23.18 -32.66
C ASN A 108 -29.46 21.91 -32.73
N LYS A 109 -30.79 22.05 -32.58
CA LYS A 109 -31.73 20.95 -32.81
C LYS A 109 -31.61 20.44 -34.24
N ALA A 110 -30.82 19.38 -34.38
CA ALA A 110 -30.69 18.48 -35.52
C ALA A 110 -30.22 19.10 -36.85
N LYS A 111 -28.92 19.44 -36.95
CA LYS A 111 -28.16 18.98 -38.12
C LYS A 111 -27.70 17.56 -37.81
N HIS A 112 -28.38 16.58 -38.40
CA HIS A 112 -28.06 15.16 -38.34
C HIS A 112 -26.56 15.00 -38.64
N LEU A 113 -25.74 14.80 -37.61
CA LEU A 113 -24.31 14.51 -37.81
C LEU A 113 -24.24 13.13 -38.48
N PRO A 114 -23.66 13.01 -39.69
CA PRO A 114 -23.56 11.74 -40.38
C PRO A 114 -22.52 10.89 -39.64
N GLY A 115 -22.97 9.97 -38.79
CA GLY A 115 -22.07 9.03 -38.10
C GLY A 115 -22.67 8.25 -36.93
N GLY A 116 -23.74 8.73 -36.30
CA GLY A 116 -24.38 8.04 -35.17
C GLY A 116 -25.57 7.19 -35.59
N SER A 117 -25.35 6.03 -36.23
CA SER A 117 -26.47 5.09 -36.48
C SER A 117 -26.92 4.46 -35.17
N THR A 118 -28.19 4.63 -34.79
CA THR A 118 -28.90 3.78 -33.84
C THR A 118 -28.87 2.34 -34.35
N ARG A 119 -28.01 1.49 -33.79
CA ARG A 119 -28.04 0.04 -34.06
C ARG A 119 -29.11 -0.58 -33.17
N THR A 120 -30.28 -0.85 -33.73
CA THR A 120 -31.21 -1.84 -33.20
C THR A 120 -30.51 -3.19 -33.17
N ALA A 121 -30.45 -3.81 -31.98
CA ALA A 121 -29.82 -5.10 -31.78
C ALA A 121 -30.56 -6.19 -32.57
N SER A 122 -29.93 -6.70 -33.63
CA SER A 122 -30.31 -7.98 -34.25
C SER A 122 -29.46 -9.09 -33.63
N ALA A 123 -30.11 -10.21 -33.31
CA ALA A 123 -29.48 -11.40 -32.76
C ALA A 123 -28.34 -11.91 -33.67
N VAL A 124 -27.16 -12.13 -33.09
CA VAL A 124 -25.98 -12.65 -33.78
C VAL A 124 -26.12 -14.17 -33.94
N SER A 125 -26.29 -14.62 -35.18
CA SER A 125 -25.99 -16.01 -35.56
C SER A 125 -24.50 -16.14 -35.92
N THR A 126 -23.94 -17.27 -35.55
CA THR A 126 -22.57 -17.73 -35.82
C THR A 126 -22.32 -17.95 -37.32
N GLY A 127 -21.20 -17.45 -37.85
CA GLY A 127 -20.72 -17.80 -39.20
C GLY A 127 -19.71 -16.78 -39.75
N GLY A 128 -18.45 -17.18 -39.88
CA GLY A 128 -17.32 -16.29 -40.16
C GLY A 128 -17.06 -15.93 -41.63
N LYS A 129 -16.12 -15.00 -41.82
CA LYS A 129 -15.01 -15.03 -42.81
C LYS A 129 -14.16 -13.77 -42.66
N GLU A 130 -12.85 -13.95 -42.67
CA GLU A 130 -11.83 -12.89 -42.70
C GLU A 130 -11.97 -12.03 -43.96
N SER A 131 -11.80 -10.72 -43.81
CA SER A 131 -11.46 -9.82 -44.92
C SER A 131 -10.57 -8.69 -44.42
N ASP A 132 -9.53 -8.41 -45.21
CA ASP A 132 -8.40 -7.53 -44.93
C ASP A 132 -8.75 -6.07 -44.64
N PRO A 133 -7.95 -5.36 -43.81
CA PRO A 133 -8.17 -3.95 -43.53
C PRO A 133 -7.72 -3.03 -44.69
N LYS A 134 -8.66 -2.21 -45.17
CA LYS A 134 -8.40 -1.09 -46.09
C LYS A 134 -7.61 0.03 -45.39
N LYS A 135 -6.52 0.47 -46.03
CA LYS A 135 -5.76 1.69 -45.73
C LYS A 135 -6.65 2.95 -45.80
N LEU A 136 -6.58 3.80 -44.78
CA LEU A 136 -7.10 5.17 -44.80
C LEU A 136 -6.00 6.16 -45.22
N PRO A 137 -6.30 7.18 -46.05
CA PRO A 137 -5.33 8.19 -46.49
C PRO A 137 -5.21 9.37 -45.51
N GLY A 138 -4.07 10.07 -45.64
CA GLY A 138 -3.53 11.06 -44.72
C GLY A 138 -4.40 12.28 -44.40
N GLY A 139 -4.18 12.82 -43.20
CA GLY A 139 -4.66 14.12 -42.75
C GLY A 139 -3.56 15.16 -42.88
N GLY A 140 -3.83 16.19 -43.67
CA GLY A 140 -2.96 17.33 -43.90
C GLY A 140 -2.99 18.38 -42.80
N GLU A 141 -1.94 19.20 -42.82
CA GLU A 141 -1.72 20.39 -42.00
C GLU A 141 -2.88 21.40 -42.13
N ARG A 142 -3.27 22.01 -41.00
CA ARG A 142 -3.95 23.30 -41.00
C ARG A 142 -3.41 24.22 -39.93
N SER A 143 -3.06 25.40 -40.43
CA SER A 143 -2.65 26.62 -39.77
C SER A 143 -3.73 27.20 -38.85
N GLY A 144 -3.30 28.03 -37.90
CA GLY A 144 -4.08 28.59 -36.81
C GLY A 144 -5.10 29.65 -37.19
N SER A 145 -5.88 30.04 -36.19
CA SER A 145 -6.62 31.30 -36.13
C SER A 145 -6.85 31.67 -34.67
N ASP A 146 -6.67 32.96 -34.40
CA ASP A 146 -6.91 33.66 -33.14
C ASP A 146 -8.29 33.41 -32.53
N VAL A 147 -8.35 33.36 -31.19
CA VAL A 147 -9.60 33.45 -30.43
C VAL A 147 -9.45 34.47 -29.30
N GLY A 148 -9.96 35.66 -29.60
CA GLY A 148 -10.98 36.40 -28.84
C GLY A 148 -10.99 36.35 -27.31
N GLU A 149 -10.63 37.48 -26.74
CA GLU A 149 -10.90 37.94 -25.39
C GLU A 149 -12.40 38.30 -25.21
N SER A 150 -13.12 37.63 -24.31
CA SER A 150 -14.30 38.16 -23.58
C SER A 150 -14.96 37.09 -22.69
N GLY A 151 -15.31 37.48 -21.47
CA GLY A 151 -16.50 36.93 -20.80
C GLY A 151 -16.38 36.56 -19.33
N ASN A 152 -16.68 37.52 -18.45
CA ASN A 152 -17.00 37.33 -17.03
C ASN A 152 -17.99 36.16 -16.81
N GLY A 153 -17.61 35.20 -15.96
CA GLY A 153 -18.48 34.17 -15.43
C GLY A 153 -18.16 33.89 -13.97
N HIS A 154 -19.10 34.17 -13.07
CA HIS A 154 -18.98 33.92 -11.63
C HIS A 154 -18.92 32.42 -11.33
N ASP A 155 -17.72 31.90 -11.10
CA ASP A 155 -17.52 30.56 -10.55
C ASP A 155 -17.97 30.51 -9.09
N LYS A 156 -19.06 29.77 -8.87
CA LYS A 156 -19.42 29.27 -7.54
C LYS A 156 -18.33 28.28 -7.11
N GLN A 157 -17.56 28.68 -6.10
CA GLN A 157 -16.56 27.80 -5.49
C GLN A 157 -17.20 26.46 -5.09
N PRO A 158 -16.60 25.31 -5.44
CA PRO A 158 -17.00 24.04 -4.85
C PRO A 158 -16.83 24.09 -3.33
N PRO A 159 -17.65 23.34 -2.56
CA PRO A 159 -17.57 23.35 -1.11
C PRO A 159 -16.15 23.01 -0.66
N LYS A 160 -15.56 23.92 0.11
CA LYS A 160 -14.25 23.74 0.75
C LYS A 160 -14.33 22.52 1.66
N LEU A 161 -13.69 21.43 1.25
CA LEU A 161 -13.31 20.36 2.16
C LEU A 161 -12.41 20.97 3.26
N PRO A 162 -12.59 20.64 4.55
CA PRO A 162 -11.71 21.11 5.60
C PRO A 162 -10.27 20.65 5.30
N GLY A 163 -9.36 21.61 5.31
CA GLY A 163 -8.09 21.53 4.60
C GLY A 163 -7.10 20.55 5.21
N SER A 164 -6.63 19.61 4.39
CA SER A 164 -5.31 19.00 4.51
C SER A 164 -4.32 19.81 3.66
N ARG A 165 -4.04 21.03 4.12
CA ARG A 165 -2.91 21.84 3.66
C ARG A 165 -2.28 22.46 4.90
N SER A 166 -1.45 21.65 5.55
CA SER A 166 -0.54 22.11 6.59
C SER A 166 0.50 23.01 5.94
N ASN A 167 0.21 24.32 5.89
CA ASN A 167 1.25 25.33 5.87
C ASN A 167 2.00 25.20 7.21
N ILE A 168 3.09 24.42 7.21
CA ILE A 168 4.05 24.33 8.31
C ILE A 168 4.92 25.59 8.25
N SER A 169 4.35 26.71 8.64
CA SER A 169 5.09 27.97 8.80
C SER A 169 4.34 28.84 9.81
N GLY A 170 4.60 28.62 11.09
CA GLY A 170 4.08 29.45 12.18
C GLY A 170 3.96 28.66 13.47
N ASP A 171 4.76 29.06 14.47
CA ASP A 171 4.88 28.51 15.84
C ASP A 171 5.64 27.19 15.99
N LEU A 172 6.98 27.26 16.01
CA LEU A 172 7.93 26.13 15.98
C LEU A 172 8.60 25.77 17.32
N ASP A 173 8.09 26.23 18.46
CA ASP A 173 8.71 25.93 19.78
C ASP A 173 8.09 24.72 20.50
N GLY A 174 7.23 23.95 19.82
CA GLY A 174 6.54 22.79 20.40
C GLY A 174 6.87 21.47 19.70
N PRO A 175 6.72 20.32 20.40
CA PRO A 175 6.85 19.01 19.77
C PRO A 175 5.84 18.88 18.65
N ARG A 176 6.26 18.31 17.52
CA ARG A 176 5.35 17.98 16.40
C ARG A 176 4.17 17.17 16.93
N LYS A 177 2.96 17.45 16.44
CA LYS A 177 1.75 16.70 16.78
C LYS A 177 1.43 15.64 15.70
N PRO A 178 1.58 14.34 16.00
CA PRO A 178 1.12 13.23 15.14
C PRO A 178 -0.35 13.32 14.72
N PRO A 179 -0.75 12.75 13.56
CA PRO A 179 -2.17 12.65 13.18
C PRO A 179 -3.03 11.88 14.20
N SER A 180 -2.45 10.89 14.88
CA SER A 180 -3.11 10.11 15.92
C SER A 180 -3.06 10.74 17.31
N ALA A 181 -2.39 11.88 17.48
CA ALA A 181 -2.22 12.49 18.80
C ALA A 181 -3.50 13.15 19.32
N GLY A 182 -3.85 12.83 20.57
CA GLY A 182 -4.91 13.45 21.35
C GLY A 182 -4.35 14.51 22.31
N ALA A 183 -4.52 14.26 23.61
CA ALA A 183 -4.01 15.10 24.69
C ALA A 183 -2.47 14.96 24.86
N PRO A 184 -1.79 15.94 25.48
CA PRO A 184 -0.39 15.79 25.86
C PRO A 184 -0.16 14.59 26.79
N ASN A 185 1.01 13.96 26.68
CA ASN A 185 1.46 12.94 27.61
C ASN A 185 2.07 13.63 28.85
N GLU A 186 1.59 13.30 30.04
CA GLU A 186 2.08 13.84 31.31
C GLU A 186 3.49 13.34 31.67
N HIS A 187 3.88 12.19 31.10
CA HIS A 187 5.16 11.53 31.35
C HIS A 187 5.85 11.20 30.03
N PRO A 188 6.30 12.22 29.28
CA PRO A 188 7.00 11.99 28.03
C PRO A 188 8.29 11.17 28.29
N PRO A 189 8.66 10.27 27.35
CA PRO A 189 9.81 9.41 27.54
C PRO A 189 11.10 10.24 27.66
N GLN A 190 11.89 9.95 28.68
CA GLN A 190 13.23 10.49 28.84
C GLN A 190 14.19 9.66 27.99
N ILE A 191 14.75 10.26 26.96
CA ILE A 191 15.68 9.57 26.04
C ILE A 191 17.11 9.98 26.40
N PRO A 192 18.02 9.03 26.66
CA PRO A 192 19.43 9.34 26.89
C PRO A 192 20.06 10.02 25.65
N PRO A 193 21.14 10.79 25.83
CA PRO A 193 21.88 11.35 24.71
C PRO A 193 22.27 10.27 23.68
N ALA A 194 22.13 10.60 22.40
CA ALA A 194 22.51 9.69 21.33
C ALA A 194 24.01 9.36 21.37
N ARG A 195 24.34 8.13 21.00
CA ARG A 195 25.68 7.57 20.90
C ARG A 195 25.72 6.65 19.69
N ASP A 196 26.67 6.88 18.79
CA ASP A 196 26.90 6.01 17.65
C ASP A 196 27.23 4.57 18.12
N PRO A 197 26.43 3.55 17.74
CA PRO A 197 26.72 2.15 18.06
C PRO A 197 27.88 1.54 17.25
N GLY A 198 28.59 2.34 16.47
CA GLY A 198 29.66 1.92 15.57
C GLY A 198 29.13 1.41 14.23
N HIS A 199 30.04 0.95 13.37
CA HIS A 199 29.71 0.50 12.02
C HIS A 199 28.58 -0.53 11.99
N ALA A 200 27.66 -0.35 11.04
CA ALA A 200 26.59 -1.28 10.79
C ALA A 200 27.17 -2.67 10.45
N PRO A 201 26.68 -3.76 11.07
CA PRO A 201 27.07 -5.11 10.68
C PRO A 201 26.67 -5.38 9.22
N GLN A 202 27.31 -6.37 8.59
CA GLN A 202 26.86 -6.87 7.29
C GLN A 202 25.74 -7.89 7.49
N THR A 203 24.76 -7.89 6.58
CA THR A 203 23.73 -8.93 6.58
C THR A 203 24.31 -10.27 6.11
N THR A 204 23.70 -11.37 6.56
CA THR A 204 23.99 -12.71 6.04
C THR A 204 22.97 -13.09 4.97
N PRO A 205 23.15 -14.22 4.26
CA PRO A 205 22.09 -14.74 3.39
C PRO A 205 20.75 -14.96 4.10
N THR A 206 20.74 -15.16 5.42
CA THR A 206 19.53 -15.40 6.23
C THR A 206 19.10 -14.21 7.08
N GLY A 207 19.60 -13.01 6.79
CA GLY A 207 19.25 -11.77 7.50
C GLY A 207 20.34 -11.22 8.42
N PRO A 208 20.03 -10.15 9.18
CA PRO A 208 20.96 -9.55 10.14
C PRO A 208 21.33 -10.54 11.25
N VAL A 209 22.61 -10.61 11.61
CA VAL A 209 23.09 -11.41 12.76
C VAL A 209 22.60 -10.82 14.07
N ASP A 210 22.75 -9.51 14.22
CA ASP A 210 22.20 -8.74 15.33
C ASP A 210 20.83 -8.18 14.93
N LYS A 211 19.77 -8.77 15.47
CA LYS A 211 18.39 -8.34 15.19
C LYS A 211 18.01 -7.07 15.95
N GLY A 212 18.83 -6.59 16.90
CA GLY A 212 18.60 -5.36 17.66
C GLY A 212 18.87 -4.08 16.86
N ARG A 213 19.56 -4.19 15.72
CA ARG A 213 19.92 -3.05 14.86
C ARG A 213 19.78 -3.40 13.38
N GLY A 214 20.00 -2.42 12.51
CA GLY A 214 20.04 -2.66 11.06
C GLY A 214 21.39 -3.25 10.63
N ALA A 215 21.45 -3.81 9.43
CA ALA A 215 22.67 -4.32 8.82
C ALA A 215 22.78 -3.84 7.36
N VAL A 216 23.99 -3.59 6.88
CA VAL A 216 24.22 -3.27 5.46
C VAL A 216 24.00 -4.53 4.62
N VAL A 217 23.19 -4.38 3.57
CA VAL A 217 22.95 -5.42 2.56
C VAL A 217 23.95 -5.26 1.43
N GLU A 218 24.05 -4.04 0.92
CA GLU A 218 24.91 -3.70 -0.20
C GLU A 218 25.17 -2.20 -0.26
N ARG A 219 26.12 -1.81 -1.12
CA ARG A 219 26.37 -0.43 -1.51
C ARG A 219 26.39 -0.37 -3.02
N ILE A 220 25.48 0.41 -3.60
CA ILE A 220 25.39 0.59 -5.04
C ILE A 220 26.59 1.43 -5.50
N ASP A 221 27.55 0.79 -6.15
CA ASP A 221 28.74 1.44 -6.72
C ASP A 221 28.51 1.73 -8.22
N PRO A 222 28.57 2.99 -8.67
CA PRO A 222 28.44 3.35 -10.09
C PRO A 222 29.49 2.71 -11.03
N LYS A 223 30.57 2.14 -10.50
CA LYS A 223 31.55 1.38 -11.29
C LYS A 223 31.07 -0.03 -11.63
N THR A 224 30.22 -0.61 -10.79
CA THR A 224 29.71 -1.97 -10.94
C THR A 224 28.22 -2.01 -11.29
N HIS A 225 27.52 -0.90 -11.09
CA HIS A 225 26.09 -0.73 -11.37
C HIS A 225 25.88 0.35 -12.43
N GLN A 226 24.89 0.16 -13.29
CA GLN A 226 24.41 1.23 -14.16
C GLN A 226 23.45 2.11 -13.37
N VAL A 227 23.88 3.30 -12.95
CA VAL A 227 23.10 4.18 -12.08
C VAL A 227 22.80 5.48 -12.80
N GLU A 228 21.51 5.85 -12.86
CA GLU A 228 21.09 7.18 -13.31
C GLU A 228 20.62 8.01 -12.13
N TYR A 229 20.94 9.31 -12.17
CA TYR A 229 20.62 10.26 -11.13
C TYR A 229 19.63 11.32 -11.62
N GLU A 230 18.79 11.81 -10.71
CA GLU A 230 17.91 12.95 -10.90
C GLU A 230 18.02 13.85 -9.67
N ASN A 231 18.42 15.11 -9.89
CA ASN A 231 18.68 16.08 -8.81
C ASN A 231 19.68 15.57 -7.74
N GLY A 232 20.69 14.80 -8.16
CA GLY A 232 21.70 14.24 -7.26
C GLY A 232 21.23 13.02 -6.47
N LEU A 233 20.03 12.48 -6.73
CA LEU A 233 19.50 11.28 -6.11
C LEU A 233 19.39 10.14 -7.13
N ILE A 234 19.63 8.91 -6.69
CA ILE A 234 19.49 7.70 -7.50
C ILE A 234 18.05 7.57 -7.98
N LYS A 235 17.88 7.51 -9.31
CA LYS A 235 16.61 7.32 -10.00
C LYS A 235 16.45 5.89 -10.48
N THR A 236 17.49 5.33 -11.08
CA THR A 236 17.51 3.96 -11.61
C THR A 236 18.79 3.22 -11.22
N VAL A 237 18.68 1.90 -11.10
CA VAL A 237 19.79 0.98 -10.83
C VAL A 237 19.65 -0.20 -11.79
N ASN A 238 20.68 -0.46 -12.58
CA ASN A 238 20.72 -1.51 -13.59
C ASN A 238 19.52 -1.46 -14.56
N GLY A 239 19.15 -0.24 -14.98
CA GLY A 239 18.03 0.02 -15.89
C GLY A 239 16.63 -0.10 -15.28
N LYS A 240 16.52 -0.42 -13.98
CA LYS A 240 15.23 -0.47 -13.26
C LYS A 240 15.02 0.81 -12.45
N PRO A 241 13.79 1.34 -12.36
CA PRO A 241 13.45 2.37 -11.38
C PRO A 241 13.87 1.94 -9.98
N VAL A 242 14.46 2.84 -9.19
CA VAL A 242 14.99 2.51 -7.85
C VAL A 242 13.93 1.91 -6.92
N LYS A 243 12.65 2.29 -7.09
CA LYS A 243 11.52 1.66 -6.40
C LYS A 243 11.43 0.17 -6.73
N GLU A 244 11.39 -0.18 -8.01
CA GLU A 244 11.29 -1.57 -8.47
C GLU A 244 12.51 -2.38 -7.99
N TYR A 245 13.72 -1.79 -8.08
CA TYR A 245 14.95 -2.40 -7.59
C TYR A 245 14.86 -2.79 -6.10
N VAL A 246 14.47 -1.85 -5.23
CA VAL A 246 14.36 -2.08 -3.78
C VAL A 246 13.23 -3.05 -3.47
N GLN A 247 12.10 -2.97 -4.18
CA GLN A 247 10.98 -3.89 -3.99
C GLN A 247 11.37 -5.33 -4.34
N ASP A 248 12.00 -5.55 -5.49
CA ASP A 248 12.51 -6.87 -5.90
C ASP A 248 13.49 -7.43 -4.87
N LEU A 249 14.44 -6.60 -4.42
CA LEU A 249 15.42 -7.01 -3.42
C LEU A 249 14.75 -7.34 -2.08
N SER A 250 13.79 -6.53 -1.62
CA SER A 250 13.11 -6.74 -0.35
C SER A 250 12.29 -8.04 -0.33
N THR A 251 11.66 -8.41 -1.46
CA THR A 251 10.94 -9.68 -1.59
C THR A 251 11.90 -10.86 -1.50
N GLN A 252 13.02 -10.82 -2.26
CA GLN A 252 14.05 -11.86 -2.19
C GLN A 252 14.61 -12.01 -0.78
N ARG A 253 14.88 -10.89 -0.11
CA ARG A 253 15.37 -10.88 1.28
C ARG A 253 14.35 -11.45 2.25
N ALA A 254 13.07 -11.09 2.14
CA ALA A 254 12.02 -11.64 2.98
C ALA A 254 11.91 -13.16 2.84
N GLU A 255 11.96 -13.68 1.62
CA GLU A 255 11.95 -15.12 1.32
C GLU A 255 13.17 -15.84 1.89
N ALA A 256 14.36 -15.23 1.82
CA ALA A 256 15.59 -15.81 2.36
C ALA A 256 15.63 -15.84 3.89
N ILE A 257 15.01 -14.85 4.55
CA ILE A 257 14.96 -14.74 6.02
C ILE A 257 13.90 -15.66 6.61
N ALA A 258 12.73 -15.77 5.97
CA ALA A 258 11.55 -16.45 6.51
C ALA A 258 11.80 -17.85 7.11
N PRO A 259 12.62 -18.74 6.51
CA PRO A 259 12.89 -20.07 7.09
C PRO A 259 13.53 -20.02 8.49
N GLY A 260 14.26 -18.96 8.82
CA GLY A 260 14.94 -18.78 10.11
C GLY A 260 14.09 -18.07 11.18
N VAL A 261 12.87 -17.64 10.84
CA VAL A 261 12.02 -16.84 11.72
C VAL A 261 11.12 -17.74 12.55
N ASN A 262 11.05 -17.49 13.87
CA ASN A 262 10.07 -18.12 14.73
C ASN A 262 8.82 -17.22 14.87
N PRO A 263 7.70 -17.50 14.17
CA PRO A 263 6.53 -16.62 14.14
C PRO A 263 5.82 -16.48 15.50
N ARG A 264 6.13 -17.34 16.48
CA ARG A 264 5.58 -17.24 17.85
C ARG A 264 6.40 -16.32 18.75
N LYS A 265 7.65 -16.04 18.40
CA LYS A 265 8.60 -15.29 19.24
C LYS A 265 9.06 -13.99 18.58
N GLU A 266 9.00 -13.92 17.27
CA GLU A 266 9.54 -12.82 16.48
C GLU A 266 8.44 -12.08 15.72
N GLY A 267 8.61 -10.77 15.56
CA GLY A 267 7.68 -9.94 14.80
C GLY A 267 7.68 -10.30 13.30
N PRO A 268 6.65 -9.87 12.57
CA PRO A 268 6.35 -10.43 11.25
C PRO A 268 7.08 -9.77 10.08
N CYS A 269 7.90 -8.74 10.30
CA CYS A 269 8.43 -7.91 9.21
C CYS A 269 9.96 -7.94 9.11
N SER A 270 10.44 -7.87 7.87
CA SER A 270 11.74 -7.31 7.50
C SER A 270 11.52 -6.01 6.73
N ALA A 271 12.54 -5.18 6.65
CA ALA A 271 12.49 -3.96 5.85
C ALA A 271 13.85 -3.65 5.27
N LEU A 272 13.86 -3.28 3.98
CA LEU A 272 15.02 -2.66 3.36
C LEU A 272 14.86 -1.15 3.38
N ALA A 273 15.94 -0.44 3.64
CA ALA A 273 16.01 1.00 3.44
C ALA A 273 17.18 1.32 2.49
N ILE A 274 17.01 2.33 1.64
CA ILE A 274 18.04 2.86 0.75
C ILE A 274 18.22 4.35 1.02
N ASP A 275 19.47 4.80 1.09
CA ASP A 275 19.84 6.20 0.96
C ASP A 275 20.07 6.50 -0.53
N LEU A 276 19.17 7.27 -1.15
CA LEU A 276 19.22 7.56 -2.59
C LEU A 276 20.39 8.46 -2.96
N LYS A 277 21.03 9.14 -2.01
CA LYS A 277 22.21 9.97 -2.30
C LYS A 277 23.49 9.14 -2.33
N THR A 278 23.63 8.20 -1.39
CA THR A 278 24.87 7.42 -1.21
C THR A 278 24.82 6.04 -1.85
N GLY A 279 23.61 5.52 -2.15
CA GLY A 279 23.41 4.17 -2.67
C GLY A 279 23.59 3.06 -1.62
N THR A 280 23.70 3.40 -0.34
CA THR A 280 23.76 2.41 0.74
C THR A 280 22.39 1.79 0.96
N VAL A 281 22.33 0.46 1.03
CA VAL A 281 21.12 -0.30 1.36
C VAL A 281 21.31 -1.03 2.68
N THR A 282 20.39 -0.84 3.61
CA THR A 282 20.37 -1.51 4.92
C THR A 282 19.10 -2.34 5.09
N GLU A 283 19.16 -3.31 5.99
CA GLU A 283 18.08 -4.22 6.34
C GLU A 283 17.86 -4.24 7.85
N GLY A 284 16.60 -4.20 8.26
CA GLY A 284 16.18 -4.51 9.61
C GLY A 284 15.22 -5.70 9.62
N VAL A 285 15.12 -6.36 10.77
CA VAL A 285 14.10 -7.36 11.07
C VAL A 285 13.47 -7.06 12.42
N ASN A 286 12.19 -7.37 12.62
CA ASN A 286 11.56 -7.09 13.90
C ASN A 286 12.24 -7.87 15.04
N GLY A 287 12.60 -9.13 14.81
CA GLY A 287 13.18 -9.99 15.85
C GLY A 287 12.22 -10.19 17.03
N ARG A 288 12.76 -10.57 18.18
CA ARG A 288 12.05 -10.79 19.46
C ARG A 288 11.70 -9.48 20.14
N SER A 289 10.87 -9.55 21.18
CA SER A 289 10.50 -8.38 22.00
C SER A 289 11.68 -7.67 22.69
N THR A 290 12.83 -8.33 22.79
CA THR A 290 14.09 -7.80 23.33
C THR A 290 15.03 -7.25 22.26
N ASP A 291 14.76 -7.53 20.99
CA ASP A 291 15.63 -7.13 19.88
C ASP A 291 15.25 -5.70 19.47
N LEU A 292 15.63 -4.74 20.30
CA LEU A 292 15.28 -3.33 20.18
C LEU A 292 16.55 -2.54 19.85
N VAL A 293 16.41 -1.46 19.07
CA VAL A 293 17.44 -0.42 19.07
C VAL A 293 17.44 0.19 20.46
N GLU A 294 18.59 0.15 21.16
CA GLU A 294 18.73 0.83 22.44
C GLU A 294 18.47 2.34 22.23
N PRO A 295 17.73 3.03 23.12
CA PRO A 295 17.40 4.43 22.92
C PRO A 295 18.61 5.36 22.69
N GLU A 296 19.75 5.06 23.31
CA GLU A 296 21.01 5.78 23.08
C GLU A 296 21.61 5.51 21.69
N HIS A 297 21.36 4.36 21.08
CA HIS A 297 21.84 4.01 19.74
C HIS A 297 20.93 4.54 18.61
N LEU A 298 19.83 5.20 18.96
CA LEU A 298 18.95 5.86 18.00
C LEU A 298 19.59 7.18 17.54
N HIS A 299 19.66 7.39 16.22
CA HIS A 299 20.22 8.59 15.63
C HIS A 299 19.47 9.85 16.12
N PRO A 300 20.15 10.99 16.39
CA PRO A 300 19.54 12.19 16.96
C PRO A 300 18.25 12.66 16.27
N VAL A 301 18.21 12.61 14.94
CA VAL A 301 17.00 12.96 14.15
C VAL A 301 15.81 12.05 14.50
N LEU A 302 16.04 10.75 14.65
CA LEU A 302 14.98 9.80 15.02
C LEU A 302 14.65 9.88 16.52
N GLN A 303 15.62 10.22 17.38
CA GLN A 303 15.33 10.54 18.79
C GLN A 303 14.37 11.71 18.91
N GLN A 304 14.55 12.77 18.10
CA GLN A 304 13.62 13.89 18.10
C GLN A 304 12.21 13.45 17.67
N ASN A 305 12.08 12.67 16.60
CA ASN A 305 10.78 12.14 16.18
C ASN A 305 10.14 11.23 17.24
N LEU A 306 10.93 10.44 17.96
CA LEU A 306 10.46 9.62 19.08
C LEU A 306 10.01 10.48 20.26
N LYS A 307 10.71 11.57 20.59
CA LYS A 307 10.28 12.54 21.62
C LYS A 307 8.98 13.24 21.21
N ASP A 308 8.87 13.65 19.96
CA ASP A 308 7.69 14.31 19.41
C ASP A 308 6.46 13.39 19.51
N MET A 309 6.59 12.12 19.12
CA MET A 309 5.53 11.13 19.34
C MET A 309 5.28 10.91 20.84
N GLY A 310 6.36 10.78 21.62
CA GLY A 310 6.36 10.57 23.06
C GLY A 310 5.62 11.65 23.87
N ALA A 311 5.52 12.87 23.32
CA ALA A 311 4.87 14.02 23.94
C ALA A 311 3.34 13.96 23.95
N TRP A 312 2.73 12.96 23.30
CA TRP A 312 1.27 12.86 23.15
C TRP A 312 0.72 11.52 23.58
N LYS A 313 -0.56 11.52 23.97
CA LYS A 313 -1.41 10.34 24.04
C LYS A 313 -1.97 10.03 22.67
N HIS A 314 -2.15 8.76 22.35
CA HIS A 314 -2.67 8.30 21.06
C HIS A 314 -3.94 7.49 21.26
N PRO A 315 -5.12 8.14 21.31
CA PRO A 315 -6.39 7.46 21.45
C PRO A 315 -6.73 6.69 20.17
N VAL A 316 -7.27 5.49 20.37
CA VAL A 316 -7.91 4.67 19.35
C VAL A 316 -9.42 4.87 19.50
N VAL A 317 -10.05 5.43 18.47
CA VAL A 317 -11.48 5.78 18.53
C VAL A 317 -12.31 4.94 17.57
N ASP A 318 -13.52 4.55 17.99
CA ASP A 318 -14.52 3.91 17.14
C ASP A 318 -15.20 4.90 16.18
N GLU A 319 -16.09 4.41 15.33
CA GLU A 319 -16.82 5.22 14.33
C GLU A 319 -17.75 6.29 14.93
N HIS A 320 -18.06 6.20 16.22
CA HIS A 320 -18.85 7.18 16.96
C HIS A 320 -17.98 8.18 17.72
N GLY A 321 -16.65 8.05 17.65
CA GLY A 321 -15.69 8.89 18.35
C GLY A 321 -15.46 8.48 19.81
N ASN A 322 -15.96 7.33 20.26
CA ASN A 322 -15.67 6.84 21.60
C ASN A 322 -14.24 6.29 21.65
N GLU A 323 -13.50 6.63 22.70
CA GLU A 323 -12.17 6.08 22.93
C GLU A 323 -12.27 4.60 23.36
N LEU A 324 -11.70 3.71 22.55
CA LEU A 324 -11.60 2.28 22.83
C LEU A 324 -10.41 1.96 23.73
N THR A 325 -9.30 2.67 23.52
CA THR A 325 -8.06 2.59 24.30
C THR A 325 -7.21 3.82 23.97
N SER A 326 -6.23 4.12 24.81
CA SER A 326 -5.21 5.13 24.52
C SER A 326 -3.83 4.60 24.87
N PHE A 327 -2.84 5.00 24.08
CA PHE A 327 -1.44 4.67 24.29
C PHE A 327 -0.65 5.92 24.65
N ASP A 328 0.16 5.85 25.70
CA ASP A 328 1.00 6.98 26.13
C ASP A 328 2.34 6.94 25.39
N GLY A 329 2.62 7.97 24.60
CA GLY A 329 3.91 8.17 23.93
C GLY A 329 4.23 7.22 22.77
N GLN A 330 3.27 6.41 22.31
CA GLN A 330 3.36 5.61 21.10
C GLN A 330 1.97 5.43 20.47
N ALA A 331 1.86 5.22 19.16
CA ALA A 331 0.60 5.14 18.42
C ALA A 331 0.13 3.70 18.11
N HIS A 332 0.92 2.70 18.48
CA HIS A 332 0.65 1.29 18.27
C HIS A 332 1.11 0.45 19.46
N HIS A 333 0.55 -0.76 19.66
CA HIS A 333 0.82 -1.59 20.85
C HIS A 333 2.23 -2.18 20.91
N ASP A 334 2.92 -2.27 19.76
CA ASP A 334 4.29 -2.78 19.69
C ASP A 334 5.31 -1.69 20.02
N LYS A 335 6.51 -2.06 20.48
CA LYS A 335 7.57 -1.08 20.80
C LYS A 335 8.18 -0.54 19.50
N PRO A 336 8.17 0.78 19.27
CA PRO A 336 8.64 1.36 18.01
C PRO A 336 10.06 0.93 17.61
N LEU A 337 10.98 0.88 18.57
CA LEU A 337 12.40 0.58 18.33
C LEU A 337 12.66 -0.90 18.00
N ARG A 338 11.63 -1.75 18.03
CA ARG A 338 11.70 -3.14 17.58
C ARG A 338 11.54 -3.24 16.06
N HIS A 339 10.94 -2.23 15.43
CA HIS A 339 10.44 -2.36 14.07
C HIS A 339 11.58 -2.35 13.05
N ALA A 340 11.49 -3.24 12.07
CA ALA A 340 12.49 -3.44 11.03
C ALA A 340 12.82 -2.14 10.28
N GLU A 341 11.82 -1.32 9.99
CA GLU A 341 11.93 -0.07 9.26
C GLU A 341 12.79 0.94 10.04
N VAL A 342 12.54 1.06 11.35
CA VAL A 342 13.28 1.97 12.23
C VAL A 342 14.74 1.55 12.31
N LYS A 343 15.01 0.25 12.45
CA LYS A 343 16.37 -0.30 12.47
C LYS A 343 17.12 -0.02 11.16
N ALA A 344 16.50 -0.27 10.01
CA ALA A 344 17.12 -0.06 8.71
C ALA A 344 17.48 1.42 8.48
N VAL A 345 16.52 2.34 8.68
CA VAL A 345 16.75 3.78 8.49
C VAL A 345 17.75 4.34 9.51
N ASN A 346 17.70 3.88 10.77
CA ASN A 346 18.66 4.32 11.79
C ASN A 346 20.11 4.10 11.35
N GLU A 347 20.41 2.94 10.76
CA GLU A 347 21.75 2.65 10.27
C GLU A 347 22.16 3.50 9.07
N LEU A 348 21.23 3.85 8.17
CA LEU A 348 21.55 4.76 7.05
C LEU A 348 21.97 6.14 7.56
N LEU A 349 21.27 6.67 8.57
CA LEU A 349 21.57 7.97 9.14
C LEU A 349 22.96 7.96 9.80
N TRP A 350 23.23 6.96 10.65
CA TRP A 350 24.55 6.83 11.26
C TRP A 350 25.66 6.58 10.23
N GLU A 351 25.42 5.79 9.19
CA GLU A 351 26.41 5.56 8.13
C GLU A 351 26.75 6.84 7.39
N ARG A 352 25.75 7.67 7.10
CA ARG A 352 25.94 8.98 6.47
C ARG A 352 26.77 9.91 7.37
N GLU A 353 26.46 9.99 8.66
CA GLU A 353 27.25 10.79 9.60
C GLU A 353 28.70 10.32 9.72
N ARG A 354 28.92 8.99 9.76
CA ARG A 354 30.27 8.40 9.75
C ARG A 354 31.06 8.72 8.48
N ASN A 355 30.37 8.92 7.36
CA ASN A 355 30.98 9.36 6.10
C ASN A 355 31.24 10.88 6.05
N GLY A 356 31.05 11.59 7.16
CA GLY A 356 31.35 13.02 7.29
C GLY A 356 30.25 13.94 6.79
N GLU A 357 29.07 13.41 6.48
CA GLU A 357 27.91 14.22 6.09
C GLU A 357 27.14 14.69 7.32
N THR A 358 26.70 15.95 7.32
CA THR A 358 25.77 16.45 8.33
C THR A 358 24.37 15.88 8.06
N VAL A 359 23.84 15.13 9.01
CA VAL A 359 22.49 14.56 8.93
C VAL A 359 21.48 15.50 9.60
N THR A 360 20.49 15.94 8.84
CA THR A 360 19.40 16.82 9.31
C THR A 360 18.04 16.16 9.05
N PRO A 361 16.92 16.71 9.57
CA PRO A 361 15.59 16.22 9.22
C PRO A 361 15.32 16.15 7.70
N GLU A 362 15.93 17.03 6.91
CA GLU A 362 15.82 17.04 5.44
C GLU A 362 16.46 15.81 4.80
N SER A 363 17.50 15.23 5.42
CA SER A 363 18.15 14.00 4.93
C SER A 363 17.17 12.82 4.85
N LEU A 364 16.10 12.82 5.66
CA LEU A 364 15.07 11.78 5.63
C LEU A 364 14.36 11.70 4.26
N LYS A 365 14.22 12.84 3.55
CA LYS A 365 13.55 12.91 2.24
C LYS A 365 14.35 12.23 1.14
N GLU A 366 15.64 12.01 1.36
CA GLU A 366 16.58 11.36 0.44
C GLU A 366 16.65 9.85 0.68
N MET A 367 15.95 9.34 1.69
CA MET A 367 15.89 7.92 2.02
C MET A 367 14.55 7.31 1.60
N ARG A 368 14.52 6.00 1.39
CA ARG A 368 13.30 5.23 1.13
C ARG A 368 13.35 3.93 1.91
N PHE A 369 12.20 3.36 2.23
CA PHE A 369 12.16 2.01 2.79
C PHE A 369 10.98 1.19 2.26
N ASP A 370 11.16 -0.12 2.23
CA ASP A 370 10.19 -1.09 1.75
C ASP A 370 10.09 -2.29 2.72
N PRO A 371 9.10 -2.26 3.62
CA PRO A 371 8.83 -3.35 4.55
C PRO A 371 8.05 -4.49 3.91
N ARG A 372 8.39 -5.73 4.29
CA ARG A 372 7.79 -6.98 3.80
C ARG A 372 7.46 -7.93 4.93
N PHE A 373 6.37 -8.68 4.78
CA PHE A 373 6.04 -9.75 5.73
C PHE A 373 6.94 -10.97 5.53
N LEU A 374 7.39 -11.55 6.64
CA LEU A 374 8.25 -12.74 6.73
C LEU A 374 7.47 -14.04 6.87
N TYR A 375 6.17 -13.97 7.18
CA TYR A 375 5.28 -15.13 7.25
C TYR A 375 3.84 -14.67 7.21
N GLY A 376 2.93 -15.59 6.90
CA GLY A 376 1.51 -15.33 6.93
C GLY A 376 0.82 -15.82 8.18
N ASN A 377 0.09 -14.92 8.85
CA ASN A 377 -0.74 -15.22 10.02
C ASN A 377 -2.22 -14.86 9.81
N SER A 378 -2.56 -14.26 8.67
CA SER A 378 -3.89 -13.75 8.33
C SER A 378 -4.02 -13.58 6.82
N ASP A 379 -5.25 -13.34 6.33
CA ASP A 379 -5.57 -13.22 4.90
C ASP A 379 -4.84 -12.07 4.19
N ASN A 380 -4.30 -11.10 4.93
CA ASN A 380 -3.61 -9.92 4.37
C ASN A 380 -2.11 -9.90 4.65
N MET A 381 -1.60 -10.87 5.39
CA MET A 381 -0.16 -11.01 5.69
C MET A 381 0.32 -12.24 4.96
N HIS A 382 0.99 -12.07 3.83
CA HIS A 382 1.62 -13.18 3.11
C HIS A 382 3.11 -12.91 2.96
N LEU A 383 3.92 -13.96 3.00
CA LEU A 383 5.36 -13.89 2.80
C LEU A 383 5.70 -13.06 1.55
N GLY A 384 6.61 -12.10 1.70
CA GLY A 384 7.09 -11.23 0.62
C GLY A 384 6.10 -10.14 0.18
N LYS A 385 4.89 -10.09 0.74
CA LYS A 385 3.95 -8.99 0.48
C LYS A 385 4.33 -7.75 1.26
N GLU A 386 3.93 -6.61 0.70
CA GLU A 386 4.08 -5.28 1.27
C GLU A 386 3.49 -5.22 2.69
N ALA A 387 4.27 -4.70 3.63
CA ALA A 387 3.88 -4.57 5.02
C ALA A 387 3.89 -3.09 5.43
N GLY A 388 2.91 -2.32 4.96
CA GLY A 388 2.88 -0.86 5.15
C GLY A 388 3.17 -0.42 6.59
N ALA A 389 3.89 0.70 6.73
CA ALA A 389 4.43 1.16 8.00
C ALA A 389 3.31 1.42 9.01
N CYS A 390 3.35 0.78 10.17
CA CYS A 390 2.35 1.00 11.22
C CYS A 390 2.44 2.42 11.81
N ALA A 391 1.48 2.79 12.66
CA ALA A 391 1.40 4.12 13.26
C ALA A 391 2.66 4.55 14.04
N ASN A 392 3.38 3.62 14.67
CA ASN A 392 4.67 3.94 15.30
C ASN A 392 5.74 4.30 14.27
N CYS A 393 5.89 3.48 13.23
CA CYS A 393 6.85 3.73 12.15
C CYS A 393 6.49 5.00 11.38
N ASP A 394 5.21 5.27 11.15
CA ASP A 394 4.75 6.46 10.43
C ASP A 394 5.24 7.75 11.13
N ASN A 395 5.16 7.77 12.47
CA ASN A 395 5.59 8.90 13.28
C ASN A 395 7.12 9.01 13.40
N ILE A 396 7.81 7.92 13.72
CA ILE A 396 9.28 7.96 13.92
C ILE A 396 10.02 8.19 12.62
N LEU A 397 9.54 7.61 11.52
CA LEU A 397 10.13 7.77 10.20
C LEU A 397 9.40 8.84 9.39
N HIS A 398 8.75 9.80 10.06
CA HIS A 398 8.16 10.93 9.35
C HIS A 398 9.24 11.64 8.51
N GLY A 399 8.96 11.83 7.22
CA GLY A 399 9.89 12.42 6.27
C GLY A 399 10.63 11.41 5.39
N VAL A 400 10.61 10.12 5.70
CA VAL A 400 11.16 9.06 4.84
C VAL A 400 10.05 8.39 4.03
N PRO A 401 9.91 8.57 2.71
CA PRO A 401 8.82 7.91 1.98
C PRO A 401 8.91 6.37 2.02
N SER A 402 7.75 5.71 2.12
CA SER A 402 7.64 4.24 2.14
C SER A 402 7.13 3.73 0.80
N TYR A 403 7.75 2.67 0.27
CA TYR A 403 7.27 2.01 -0.94
C TYR A 403 6.10 1.04 -0.72
N ALA A 404 5.84 0.64 0.54
CA ALA A 404 4.75 -0.26 0.93
C ALA A 404 3.54 0.48 1.56
N GLY A 405 3.56 1.81 1.58
CA GLY A 405 2.52 2.62 2.22
C GLY A 405 2.70 2.81 3.74
N ARG A 406 1.78 3.58 4.34
CA ARG A 406 1.83 4.03 5.73
C ARG A 406 0.43 4.00 6.34
N PHE A 407 0.36 3.80 7.66
CA PHE A 407 -0.87 3.85 8.43
C PHE A 407 -0.66 4.74 9.65
N SER A 408 -1.24 5.94 9.68
CA SER A 408 -1.05 6.88 10.80
C SER A 408 -1.83 6.54 12.07
N PHE A 409 -2.77 5.59 11.99
CA PHE A 409 -3.66 5.20 13.09
C PHE A 409 -3.51 3.71 13.43
N HIS A 410 -3.98 3.34 14.62
CA HIS A 410 -4.02 1.94 15.06
C HIS A 410 -5.02 1.13 14.20
N PRO A 411 -4.79 -0.16 13.91
CA PRO A 411 -5.72 -1.01 13.12
C PRO A 411 -7.16 -1.15 13.64
N LYS A 412 -7.43 -0.70 14.87
CA LYS A 412 -8.77 -0.70 15.48
C LYS A 412 -9.44 0.69 15.46
N ASP A 413 -8.73 1.70 14.99
CA ASP A 413 -9.24 3.05 14.87
C ASP A 413 -10.09 3.17 13.60
N HIS A 414 -11.26 3.80 13.66
CA HIS A 414 -12.12 3.97 12.49
C HIS A 414 -11.45 4.79 11.37
N ARG A 415 -10.41 5.58 11.69
CA ARG A 415 -9.64 6.38 10.73
C ARG A 415 -8.52 5.59 10.05
N TYR A 416 -8.33 4.32 10.39
CA TYR A 416 -7.24 3.49 9.87
C TYR A 416 -7.15 3.50 8.34
N GLU A 417 -8.29 3.40 7.65
CA GLU A 417 -8.33 3.41 6.19
C GLU A 417 -8.07 4.80 5.57
N LEU A 418 -8.32 5.90 6.30
CA LEU A 418 -8.23 7.27 5.77
C LEU A 418 -6.80 7.70 5.46
N HIS A 419 -5.82 7.18 6.20
CA HIS A 419 -4.40 7.50 6.02
C HIS A 419 -3.60 6.37 5.36
N SER A 420 -4.28 5.33 4.88
CA SER A 420 -3.64 4.10 4.36
C SER A 420 -3.01 4.21 2.96
N LYS A 421 -3.11 5.38 2.28
CA LYS A 421 -2.81 5.50 0.83
C LYS A 421 -2.06 6.75 0.36
N ALA A 422 -1.31 7.43 1.24
CA ALA A 422 -0.45 8.55 0.84
C ALA A 422 0.98 8.22 1.30
N GLU A 423 2.01 8.17 0.46
CA GLU A 423 2.37 8.98 -0.70
C GLU A 423 3.04 8.05 -1.75
N GLN A 424 2.50 8.00 -2.99
CA GLN A 424 3.20 7.41 -4.15
C GLN A 424 4.06 8.47 -4.83
#